data_AF-M7BFR1-F1
#
_entry.id   AF-M7BFR1-F1
#
_cell.length_a   1.000
_cell.length_b   1.000
_cell.length_c   1.000
_cell.angle_alpha   90.00
_cell.angle_beta   90.00
_cell.angle_gamma   90.00
#
_symmetry.space_group_name_H-M   'P 1'
#
loop_
_entity.id
_entity.type
_entity.pdbx_description
1 polymer ?
#
loop_
_entity_poly.entity_id
_entity_poly.type
_entity_poly.pdbx_seq_one_letter_code
_entity_poly.pdbx_strand_id
1 'polypeptide(L)'
;VVIRSKNGEILYRISPWAKYVARLDKNVNYDWIHWEPPLPYLRKHPQPKKPKSLRIYESHVGIASPDGKVASYKNFTYNILPKIKDLGYNCVQLMAIMEHAYYASFGYQITSFFAASSRYGTPDDLKELIDVAHSLGITVLLDVVHSHASNNSEDGLNKFDGTDSCFFHSGPRGTHSLWDSRLFDYSKLFAIVRGNKVMYTSGQWLEVRALGVEFFVEGRKKGLSAQRRACSVESSGLAVCPADELLSGVARVVRVRKIGLDNEVSYLKLEGT
;
A
#
# COMPACT_ATOMS: atom_id res chain seq x y z
N VAL A 1 -4.45 6.60 -18.32
CA VAL A 1 -4.34 8.08 -18.28
C VAL A 1 -3.40 8.52 -19.38
N VAL A 2 -3.77 9.55 -20.14
CA VAL A 2 -2.93 10.12 -21.20
C VAL A 2 -2.35 11.43 -20.68
N ILE A 3 -1.03 11.59 -20.74
CA ILE A 3 -0.31 12.78 -20.29
C ILE A 3 0.47 13.34 -21.47
N ARG A 4 0.30 14.63 -21.74
CA ARG A 4 1.13 15.34 -22.71
C ARG A 4 2.30 15.98 -21.99
N SER A 5 3.51 15.53 -22.28
CA SER A 5 4.72 16.07 -21.65
C SER A 5 5.02 17.48 -22.15
N LYS A 6 5.90 18.21 -21.45
CA LYS A 6 6.35 19.55 -21.87
C LYS A 6 7.01 19.55 -23.25
N ASN A 7 7.58 18.41 -23.67
CA ASN A 7 8.24 18.25 -24.95
C ASN A 7 7.27 17.81 -26.06
N GLY A 8 5.96 17.72 -25.76
CA GLY A 8 4.92 17.35 -26.71
C GLY A 8 4.69 15.84 -26.87
N GLU A 9 5.44 15.00 -26.15
CA GLU A 9 5.25 13.54 -26.17
C GLU A 9 3.92 13.15 -25.52
N ILE A 10 3.31 12.10 -26.05
CA ILE A 10 2.09 11.48 -25.50
C ILE A 10 2.50 10.27 -24.67
N LEU A 11 2.24 10.32 -23.37
CA LEU A 11 2.57 9.28 -22.41
C LEU A 11 1.30 8.55 -21.98
N TYR A 12 1.34 7.23 -22.00
CA TYR A 12 0.27 6.38 -21.48
C TYR A 12 0.68 5.86 -20.10
N ARG A 13 -0.17 6.08 -19.10
CA ARG A 13 0.09 5.71 -17.71
C ARG A 13 -1.10 5.01 -17.09
N ILE A 14 -0.84 4.02 -16.24
CA ILE A 14 -1.82 3.54 -15.28
C ILE A 14 -2.07 4.64 -14.24
N SER A 15 -3.32 4.81 -13.81
CA SER A 15 -3.65 5.77 -12.75
C SER A 15 -2.90 5.38 -11.45
N PRO A 16 -2.27 6.33 -10.74
CA PRO A 16 -1.67 6.06 -9.43
C PRO A 16 -2.67 5.49 -8.40
N TRP A 17 -3.97 5.69 -8.67
CA TRP A 17 -5.10 5.29 -7.85
C TRP A 17 -5.87 4.09 -8.44
N ALA A 18 -5.28 3.37 -9.41
CA ALA A 18 -5.91 2.18 -9.98
C ALA A 18 -6.20 1.15 -8.88
N LYS A 19 -7.46 0.72 -8.80
CA LYS A 19 -7.94 -0.29 -7.84
C LYS A 19 -7.64 -1.72 -8.28
N TYR A 20 -7.45 -1.91 -9.58
CA TYR A 20 -7.17 -3.20 -10.18
C TYR A 20 -6.43 -2.98 -11.49
N VAL A 21 -5.39 -3.77 -11.69
CA VAL A 21 -4.64 -3.85 -12.94
C VAL A 21 -4.41 -5.33 -13.19
N ALA A 22 -4.37 -5.76 -14.44
CA ALA A 22 -4.02 -7.14 -14.73
C ALA A 22 -3.20 -7.23 -16.00
N ARG A 23 -2.38 -8.27 -16.08
CA ARG A 23 -1.65 -8.59 -17.29
C ARG A 23 -2.49 -9.52 -18.14
N LEU A 24 -3.00 -9.01 -19.26
CA LEU A 24 -3.73 -9.81 -20.23
C LEU A 24 -2.75 -10.64 -21.08
N ASP A 25 -3.02 -11.93 -21.22
CA ASP A 25 -2.28 -12.86 -22.07
C ASP A 25 -0.75 -12.82 -21.89
N LYS A 26 -0.01 -12.65 -23.01
CA LYS A 26 1.46 -12.60 -23.10
C LYS A 26 1.99 -11.17 -23.09
N ASN A 27 1.19 -10.18 -22.68
CA ASN A 27 1.63 -8.79 -22.68
C ASN A 27 2.79 -8.57 -21.72
N VAL A 28 3.68 -7.65 -22.09
CA VAL A 28 4.79 -7.22 -21.22
C VAL A 28 4.27 -6.35 -20.08
N ASN A 29 3.38 -5.42 -20.41
CA ASN A 29 2.81 -4.43 -19.49
C ASN A 29 1.48 -4.88 -18.91
N TYR A 30 1.08 -4.26 -17.80
CA TYR A 30 -0.25 -4.39 -17.23
C TYR A 30 -1.24 -3.39 -17.85
N ASP A 31 -2.50 -3.80 -17.86
CA ASP A 31 -3.63 -2.96 -18.24
C ASP A 31 -4.35 -2.45 -17.00
N TRP A 32 -4.79 -1.19 -17.03
CA TRP A 32 -5.68 -0.65 -16.01
C TRP A 32 -7.11 -1.12 -16.27
N ILE A 33 -7.61 -1.97 -15.37
CA ILE A 33 -8.98 -2.47 -15.42
C ILE A 33 -9.84 -1.63 -14.48
N HIS A 34 -10.85 -0.95 -15.02
CA HIS A 34 -11.85 -0.28 -14.19
C HIS A 34 -12.60 -1.31 -13.36
N TRP A 35 -12.47 -1.23 -12.03
CA TRP A 35 -13.06 -2.20 -11.11
C TRP A 35 -14.30 -1.65 -10.42
N GLU A 36 -15.45 -2.02 -10.96
CA GLU A 36 -16.78 -1.68 -10.45
C GLU A 36 -17.71 -2.89 -10.64
N PRO A 37 -17.56 -3.93 -9.80
CA PRO A 37 -18.37 -5.13 -9.94
C PRO A 37 -19.85 -4.79 -9.67
N PRO A 38 -20.80 -5.33 -10.46
CA PRO A 38 -22.23 -5.06 -10.27
C PRO A 38 -22.74 -5.56 -8.91
N LEU A 39 -22.10 -6.60 -8.38
CA LEU A 39 -22.36 -7.15 -7.06
C LEU A 39 -21.06 -7.12 -6.24
N PRO A 40 -20.79 -6.04 -5.51
CA PRO A 40 -19.59 -5.95 -4.67
C PRO A 40 -19.69 -6.91 -3.49
N TYR A 41 -18.54 -7.45 -3.07
CA TYR A 41 -18.47 -8.24 -1.84
C TYR A 41 -18.90 -7.43 -0.62
N LEU A 42 -19.89 -7.96 0.12
CA LEU A 42 -20.36 -7.40 1.38
C LEU A 42 -19.75 -8.19 2.55
N ARG A 43 -19.07 -7.47 3.42
CA ARG A 43 -18.48 -8.00 4.66
C ARG A 43 -19.56 -8.60 5.56
N LYS A 44 -19.35 -9.83 6.04
CA LYS A 44 -20.32 -10.56 6.87
C LYS A 44 -19.88 -10.64 8.34
N HIS A 45 -18.58 -10.55 8.62
CA HIS A 45 -18.03 -10.82 9.95
C HIS A 45 -17.36 -9.57 10.55
N PRO A 46 -17.57 -9.29 11.86
CA PRO A 46 -16.92 -8.19 12.54
C PRO A 46 -15.42 -8.45 12.69
N GLN A 47 -14.66 -7.42 13.04
CA GLN A 47 -13.23 -7.57 13.28
C GLN A 47 -13.04 -8.38 14.57
N PRO A 48 -12.05 -9.30 14.62
CA PRO A 48 -11.68 -9.95 15.86
C PRO A 48 -11.30 -8.91 16.92
N LYS A 49 -11.57 -9.22 18.19
CA LYS A 49 -11.05 -8.42 19.30
C LYS A 49 -9.52 -8.42 19.24
N LYS A 50 -8.91 -7.27 19.56
CA LYS A 50 -7.45 -7.15 19.63
C LYS A 50 -6.88 -8.28 20.52
N PRO A 51 -6.01 -9.15 19.98
CA PRO A 51 -5.46 -10.26 20.77
C PRO A 51 -4.54 -9.72 21.87
N LYS A 52 -4.49 -10.44 23.01
CA LYS A 52 -3.60 -10.08 24.13
C LYS A 52 -2.11 -10.24 23.78
N SER A 53 -1.80 -11.22 22.93
CA SER A 53 -0.47 -11.47 22.37
C SER A 53 -0.60 -11.93 20.92
N LEU A 54 0.34 -11.54 20.07
CA LEU A 54 0.35 -11.92 18.66
C LEU A 54 1.14 -13.21 18.46
N ARG A 55 0.51 -14.17 17.79
CA ARG A 55 1.15 -15.33 17.17
C ARG A 55 0.89 -15.20 15.68
N ILE A 56 1.89 -14.70 14.98
CA ILE A 56 1.78 -14.28 13.58
C ILE A 56 2.24 -15.41 12.67
N TYR A 57 1.39 -15.77 11.72
CA TYR A 57 1.73 -16.66 10.62
C TYR A 57 2.00 -15.78 9.38
N GLU A 58 3.27 -15.63 9.01
CA GLU A 58 3.64 -14.90 7.80
C GLU A 58 3.30 -15.71 6.55
N SER A 59 2.79 -15.06 5.51
CA SER A 59 2.19 -15.75 4.38
C SER A 59 2.30 -14.99 3.07
N HIS A 60 2.52 -15.74 2.01
CA HIS A 60 2.45 -15.28 0.63
C HIS A 60 1.43 -16.13 -0.13
N VAL A 61 0.34 -15.52 -0.61
CA VAL A 61 -0.80 -16.24 -1.21
C VAL A 61 -0.38 -17.08 -2.41
N GLY A 62 0.44 -16.52 -3.31
CA GLY A 62 0.79 -17.17 -4.57
C GLY A 62 1.61 -18.46 -4.46
N ILE A 63 2.23 -18.75 -3.32
CA ILE A 63 3.02 -19.97 -3.09
C ILE A 63 2.32 -20.94 -2.12
N ALA A 64 1.09 -20.63 -1.71
CA ALA A 64 0.36 -21.38 -0.70
C ALA A 64 -0.43 -22.57 -1.29
N SER A 65 0.20 -23.32 -2.18
CA SER A 65 -0.33 -24.55 -2.79
C SER A 65 0.83 -25.50 -3.09
N PRO A 66 0.63 -26.83 -3.02
CA PRO A 66 1.64 -27.78 -3.51
C PRO A 66 1.78 -27.75 -5.05
N ASP A 67 0.83 -27.16 -5.77
CA ASP A 67 0.87 -27.07 -7.23
C ASP A 67 1.97 -26.11 -7.70
N GLY A 68 2.66 -26.46 -8.79
CA GLY A 68 3.66 -25.61 -9.46
C GLY A 68 3.07 -24.42 -10.23
N LYS A 69 2.12 -23.69 -9.64
CA LYS A 69 1.43 -22.52 -10.22
C LYS A 69 1.15 -21.47 -9.13
N VAL A 70 0.85 -20.25 -9.56
CA VAL A 70 0.43 -19.19 -8.64
C VAL A 70 -0.94 -19.55 -8.03
N ALA A 71 -0.99 -19.69 -6.71
CA ALA A 71 -2.22 -19.99 -5.99
C ALA A 71 -3.11 -18.76 -5.80
N SER A 72 -4.41 -18.99 -5.65
CA SER A 72 -5.41 -17.92 -5.55
C SER A 72 -5.75 -17.52 -4.11
N TYR A 73 -6.35 -16.34 -3.94
CA TYR A 73 -6.96 -15.90 -2.69
C TYR A 73 -7.96 -16.94 -2.19
N LYS A 74 -8.85 -17.44 -3.06
CA LYS A 74 -9.83 -18.49 -2.72
C LYS A 74 -9.17 -19.77 -2.20
N ASN A 75 -8.08 -20.21 -2.81
CA ASN A 75 -7.31 -21.35 -2.29
C ASN A 75 -6.76 -21.05 -0.89
N PHE A 76 -6.18 -19.88 -0.66
CA PHE A 76 -5.70 -19.50 0.66
C PHE A 76 -6.84 -19.47 1.70
N THR A 77 -7.98 -18.89 1.33
CA THR A 77 -9.18 -18.77 2.16
C THR A 77 -9.66 -20.13 2.66
N TYR A 78 -9.85 -21.09 1.76
CA TYR A 78 -10.50 -22.36 2.12
C TYR A 78 -9.54 -23.48 2.52
N ASN A 79 -8.28 -23.43 2.08
CA ASN A 79 -7.31 -24.51 2.33
C ASN A 79 -6.22 -24.15 3.33
N ILE A 80 -5.93 -22.86 3.54
CA ILE A 80 -4.79 -22.41 4.35
C ILE A 80 -5.24 -21.76 5.65
N LEU A 81 -6.26 -20.90 5.64
CA LEU A 81 -6.78 -20.29 6.88
C LEU A 81 -7.22 -21.31 7.94
N PRO A 82 -7.91 -22.42 7.60
CA PRO A 82 -8.24 -23.45 8.60
C PRO A 82 -7.00 -24.06 9.26
N LYS A 83 -5.96 -24.34 8.46
CA LYS A 83 -4.70 -24.89 8.98
C LYS A 83 -4.00 -23.91 9.92
N ILE A 84 -3.97 -22.63 9.57
CA ILE A 84 -3.40 -21.57 10.42
C ILE A 84 -4.14 -21.50 11.76
N LYS A 85 -5.47 -21.59 11.75
CA LYS A 85 -6.30 -21.65 12.96
C LYS A 85 -5.98 -22.89 13.80
N ASP A 86 -5.93 -24.07 13.18
CA ASP A 86 -5.68 -25.34 13.86
C ASP A 86 -4.30 -25.37 14.53
N LEU A 87 -3.31 -24.71 13.92
CA LEU A 87 -1.98 -24.51 14.50
C LEU A 87 -1.95 -23.50 15.67
N GLY A 88 -3.05 -22.83 15.97
CA GLY A 88 -3.19 -21.92 17.13
C GLY A 88 -2.70 -20.50 16.90
N TYR A 89 -2.39 -20.12 15.65
CA TYR A 89 -2.08 -18.74 15.29
C TYR A 89 -3.34 -17.87 15.37
N ASN A 90 -3.15 -16.61 15.76
CA ASN A 90 -4.26 -15.65 15.90
C ASN A 90 -4.09 -14.41 15.02
N CYS A 91 -3.02 -14.37 14.23
CA CYS A 91 -2.75 -13.30 13.31
C CYS A 91 -2.06 -13.86 12.05
N VAL A 92 -2.42 -13.30 10.90
CA VAL A 92 -1.77 -13.58 9.61
C VAL A 92 -1.14 -12.29 9.10
N GLN A 93 0.14 -12.35 8.73
CA GLN A 93 0.81 -11.28 8.00
C GLN A 93 0.80 -11.65 6.52
N LEU A 94 0.08 -10.88 5.70
CA LEU A 94 0.00 -11.09 4.25
C LEU A 94 1.04 -10.23 3.52
N MET A 95 1.96 -10.93 2.86
CA MET A 95 2.97 -10.35 1.97
C MET A 95 2.44 -10.25 0.54
N ALA A 96 3.09 -9.40 -0.26
CA ALA A 96 2.89 -9.31 -1.71
C ALA A 96 1.45 -9.01 -2.18
N ILE A 97 0.62 -8.37 -1.33
CA ILE A 97 -0.76 -8.02 -1.69
C ILE A 97 -0.83 -6.75 -2.54
N MET A 98 0.01 -5.75 -2.26
CA MET A 98 0.14 -4.58 -3.13
C MET A 98 0.68 -5.02 -4.50
N GLU A 99 0.09 -4.50 -5.57
CA GLU A 99 0.43 -4.98 -6.91
C GLU A 99 1.88 -4.68 -7.28
N HIS A 100 2.52 -5.68 -7.86
CA HIS A 100 3.93 -5.69 -8.22
C HIS A 100 4.11 -6.44 -9.55
N ALA A 101 4.62 -5.79 -10.60
CA ALA A 101 4.74 -6.43 -11.91
C ALA A 101 5.74 -7.60 -11.94
N TYR A 102 6.79 -7.56 -11.11
CA TYR A 102 7.82 -8.59 -11.04
C TYR A 102 7.55 -9.59 -9.91
N TYR A 103 7.03 -10.78 -10.23
CA TYR A 103 6.63 -11.78 -9.22
C TYR A 103 7.77 -12.22 -8.29
N ALA A 104 8.98 -12.38 -8.84
CA ALA A 104 10.14 -12.78 -8.05
C ALA A 104 10.70 -11.65 -7.15
N SER A 105 10.10 -10.45 -7.16
CA SER A 105 10.38 -9.42 -6.14
C SER A 105 9.82 -9.77 -4.77
N PHE A 106 9.01 -10.83 -4.66
CA PHE A 106 8.33 -11.23 -3.43
C PHE A 106 7.43 -10.13 -2.85
N GLY A 107 6.91 -9.25 -3.72
CA GLY A 107 6.05 -8.14 -3.34
C GLY A 107 6.77 -6.84 -3.00
N TYR A 108 8.08 -6.74 -3.20
CA TYR A 108 8.83 -5.52 -2.83
C TYR A 108 8.98 -4.50 -3.96
N GLN A 109 8.73 -4.88 -5.23
CA GLN A 109 8.78 -3.94 -6.37
C GLN A 109 7.37 -3.49 -6.75
N ILE A 110 6.77 -2.62 -5.94
CA ILE A 110 5.38 -2.14 -6.12
C ILE A 110 5.26 -1.27 -7.35
N THR A 111 4.24 -1.55 -8.16
CA THR A 111 3.88 -0.77 -9.36
C THR A 111 2.58 -0.01 -9.19
N SER A 112 1.55 -0.62 -8.58
CA SER A 112 0.23 -0.01 -8.35
C SER A 112 -0.20 -0.12 -6.88
N PHE A 113 -0.04 0.98 -6.14
CA PHE A 113 -0.14 1.02 -4.67
C PHE A 113 -1.56 0.77 -4.10
N PHE A 114 -2.59 1.00 -4.91
CA PHE A 114 -4.00 0.81 -4.51
C PHE A 114 -4.63 -0.45 -5.10
N ALA A 115 -3.87 -1.21 -5.90
CA ALA A 115 -4.35 -2.44 -6.50
C ALA A 115 -3.97 -3.64 -5.63
N ALA A 116 -4.97 -4.47 -5.32
CA ALA A 116 -4.72 -5.82 -4.85
C ALA A 116 -4.15 -6.65 -6.01
N SER A 117 -3.07 -7.40 -5.76
CA SER A 117 -2.38 -8.11 -6.84
C SER A 117 -3.32 -9.07 -7.56
N SER A 118 -3.45 -8.89 -8.87
CA SER A 118 -4.38 -9.63 -9.72
C SER A 118 -4.01 -11.08 -9.91
N ARG A 119 -2.75 -11.43 -9.61
CA ARG A 119 -2.22 -12.78 -9.73
C ARG A 119 -2.99 -13.80 -8.90
N TYR A 120 -3.53 -13.38 -7.77
CA TYR A 120 -4.19 -14.27 -6.84
C TYR A 120 -5.72 -14.25 -7.00
N GLY A 121 -6.26 -13.34 -7.81
CA GLY A 121 -7.70 -13.17 -8.01
C GLY A 121 -8.11 -11.70 -7.94
N THR A 122 -9.40 -11.49 -7.71
CA THR A 122 -10.01 -10.17 -7.72
C THR A 122 -9.86 -9.45 -6.36
N PRO A 123 -10.06 -8.12 -6.31
CA PRO A 123 -10.15 -7.39 -5.04
C PRO A 123 -11.25 -7.94 -4.11
N ASP A 124 -12.32 -8.50 -4.67
CA ASP A 124 -13.42 -9.07 -3.88
C ASP A 124 -13.07 -10.44 -3.28
N ASP A 125 -12.22 -11.24 -3.96
CA ASP A 125 -11.67 -12.46 -3.38
C ASP A 125 -10.76 -12.17 -2.17
N LEU A 126 -9.98 -11.08 -2.22
CA LEU A 126 -9.19 -10.62 -1.09
C LEU A 126 -10.08 -10.17 0.09
N LYS A 127 -11.16 -9.45 -0.17
CA LYS A 127 -12.13 -9.06 0.87
C LYS A 127 -12.72 -10.29 1.55
N GLU A 128 -13.09 -11.31 0.78
CA GLU A 128 -13.60 -12.56 1.33
C GLU A 128 -12.55 -13.29 2.18
N LEU A 129 -11.30 -13.38 1.72
CA LEU A 129 -10.21 -13.97 2.49
C LEU A 129 -10.14 -13.36 3.89
N ILE A 130 -10.16 -12.03 3.96
CA ILE A 130 -10.07 -11.31 5.22
C ILE A 130 -11.33 -11.47 6.07
N ASP A 131 -12.52 -11.45 5.46
CA ASP A 131 -13.77 -11.67 6.18
C ASP A 131 -13.85 -13.09 6.77
N VAL A 132 -13.37 -14.10 6.05
CA VAL A 132 -13.25 -15.48 6.55
C VAL A 132 -12.17 -15.60 7.61
N ALA A 133 -11.02 -14.94 7.46
CA ALA A 133 -10.02 -14.89 8.55
C ALA A 133 -10.63 -14.30 9.83
N HIS A 134 -11.42 -13.23 9.69
CA HIS A 134 -12.13 -12.61 10.80
C HIS A 134 -13.18 -13.54 11.43
N SER A 135 -13.94 -14.31 10.63
CA SER A 135 -14.89 -15.32 11.14
C SER A 135 -14.20 -16.41 11.95
N LEU A 136 -12.93 -16.68 11.63
CA LEU A 136 -12.07 -17.63 12.34
C LEU A 136 -11.39 -17.03 13.58
N GLY A 137 -11.59 -15.74 13.87
CA GLY A 137 -10.97 -15.02 14.98
C GLY A 137 -9.51 -14.62 14.72
N ILE A 138 -9.08 -14.63 13.45
CA ILE A 138 -7.72 -14.32 13.03
C ILE A 138 -7.64 -12.86 12.58
N THR A 139 -6.73 -12.09 13.18
CA THR A 139 -6.41 -10.73 12.71
C THR A 139 -5.53 -10.77 11.46
N VAL A 140 -5.81 -9.95 10.46
CA VAL A 140 -4.98 -9.87 9.24
C VAL A 140 -4.18 -8.56 9.22
N LEU A 141 -2.88 -8.68 8.98
CA LEU A 141 -1.96 -7.57 8.77
C LEU A 141 -1.49 -7.58 7.31
N LEU A 142 -1.25 -6.39 6.77
CA LEU A 142 -0.75 -6.16 5.42
C LEU A 142 0.71 -5.74 5.47
N ASP A 143 1.54 -6.29 4.60
CA ASP A 143 2.89 -5.77 4.39
C ASP A 143 2.80 -4.50 3.52
N VAL A 144 3.15 -3.36 4.12
CA VAL A 144 3.02 -2.05 3.47
C VAL A 144 4.39 -1.60 2.98
N VAL A 145 4.60 -1.68 1.67
CA VAL A 145 5.85 -1.28 1.03
C VAL A 145 5.74 0.16 0.55
N HIS A 146 6.07 1.09 1.45
CA HIS A 146 6.14 2.52 1.12
C HIS A 146 7.56 3.05 1.09
N SER A 147 8.59 2.24 1.33
CA SER A 147 10.00 2.67 1.38
C SER A 147 10.55 3.06 0.00
N HIS A 148 10.02 2.47 -1.06
CA HIS A 148 10.38 2.72 -2.46
C HIS A 148 9.23 2.29 -3.38
N ALA A 149 9.36 2.60 -4.67
CA ALA A 149 8.51 2.11 -5.74
C ALA A 149 9.36 1.51 -6.87
N SER A 150 8.78 0.61 -7.67
CA SER A 150 9.42 0.11 -8.88
C SER A 150 9.83 1.25 -9.82
N ASN A 151 10.91 1.04 -10.58
CA ASN A 151 11.36 1.95 -11.62
C ASN A 151 10.53 1.82 -12.93
N ASN A 152 9.52 0.96 -12.98
CA ASN A 152 8.59 0.84 -14.11
C ASN A 152 7.79 2.13 -14.35
N SER A 153 7.74 2.59 -15.60
CA SER A 153 6.99 3.79 -16.00
C SER A 153 5.67 3.51 -16.72
N GLU A 154 5.60 2.46 -17.54
CA GLU A 154 4.40 2.17 -18.33
C GLU A 154 3.26 1.58 -17.47
N ASP A 155 3.61 0.66 -16.59
CA ASP A 155 2.70 -0.02 -15.66
C ASP A 155 2.98 0.31 -14.19
N GLY A 156 3.83 1.30 -13.92
CA GLY A 156 4.22 1.73 -12.57
C GLY A 156 4.11 3.24 -12.36
N LEU A 157 4.54 3.67 -11.17
CA LEU A 157 4.43 5.07 -10.73
C LEU A 157 5.57 5.96 -11.26
N ASN A 158 6.64 5.37 -11.80
CA ASN A 158 7.81 6.11 -12.26
C ASN A 158 7.48 7.00 -13.46
N LYS A 159 8.09 8.18 -13.53
CA LYS A 159 7.90 9.13 -14.64
C LYS A 159 6.44 9.36 -15.02
N PHE A 160 5.57 9.42 -14.02
CA PHE A 160 4.13 9.54 -14.20
C PHE A 160 3.78 10.75 -15.09
N ASP A 161 4.19 11.96 -14.69
CA ASP A 161 3.98 13.20 -15.46
C ASP A 161 5.06 13.47 -16.54
N GLY A 162 5.88 12.45 -16.83
CA GLY A 162 7.06 12.58 -17.70
C GLY A 162 8.31 13.11 -17.00
N THR A 163 8.23 13.57 -15.75
CA THR A 163 9.39 14.01 -14.97
C THR A 163 9.90 12.91 -14.05
N ASP A 164 11.18 12.98 -13.66
CA ASP A 164 11.72 12.06 -12.66
C ASP A 164 11.23 12.35 -11.24
N SER A 165 10.60 13.51 -11.00
CA SER A 165 10.38 14.04 -9.65
C SER A 165 8.92 14.13 -9.22
N CYS A 166 7.95 13.66 -10.01
CA CYS A 166 6.52 13.75 -9.68
C CYS A 166 6.21 13.31 -8.23
N PHE A 167 6.40 12.01 -7.95
CA PHE A 167 6.23 11.40 -6.61
C PHE A 167 7.55 11.19 -5.87
N PHE A 168 8.67 11.37 -6.56
CA PHE A 168 10.00 10.96 -6.12
C PHE A 168 10.92 12.16 -6.01
N HIS A 169 12.04 11.99 -5.30
CA HIS A 169 13.11 12.97 -5.41
C HIS A 169 13.70 12.94 -6.85
N SER A 170 14.25 14.07 -7.30
CA SER A 170 14.99 14.14 -8.57
C SER A 170 16.45 13.69 -8.38
N GLY A 171 17.09 13.27 -9.48
CA GLY A 171 18.51 12.94 -9.51
C GLY A 171 18.88 11.74 -8.62
N PRO A 172 20.16 11.63 -8.20
CA PRO A 172 20.65 10.48 -7.44
C PRO A 172 19.90 10.23 -6.12
N ARG A 173 19.37 11.29 -5.48
CA ARG A 173 18.56 11.17 -4.26
C ARG A 173 17.24 10.42 -4.48
N GLY A 174 16.74 10.41 -5.72
CA GLY A 174 15.50 9.75 -6.13
C GLY A 174 15.62 8.28 -6.46
N THR A 175 16.80 7.68 -6.32
CA THR A 175 17.08 6.31 -6.78
C THR A 175 17.79 5.52 -5.69
N HIS A 176 17.33 4.30 -5.45
CA HIS A 176 17.97 3.34 -4.55
C HIS A 176 18.82 2.36 -5.37
N SER A 177 20.14 2.57 -5.42
CA SER A 177 21.05 1.83 -6.31
C SER A 177 21.04 0.31 -6.11
N LEU A 178 20.98 -0.17 -4.86
CA LEU A 178 20.99 -1.61 -4.57
C LEU A 178 19.68 -2.32 -4.97
N TRP A 179 18.57 -1.59 -5.06
CA TRP A 179 17.25 -2.16 -5.34
C TRP A 179 16.72 -1.76 -6.72
N ASP A 180 17.50 -0.97 -7.47
CA ASP A 180 17.11 -0.37 -8.74
C ASP A 180 15.69 0.23 -8.72
N SER A 181 15.40 1.04 -7.71
CA SER A 181 14.05 1.53 -7.41
C SER A 181 13.99 3.02 -7.14
N ARG A 182 12.78 3.60 -7.15
CA ARG A 182 12.54 5.04 -6.94
C ARG A 182 12.23 5.36 -5.47
N LEU A 183 12.78 6.46 -4.97
CA LEU A 183 12.61 6.93 -3.59
C LEU A 183 11.66 8.13 -3.52
N PHE A 184 10.61 7.99 -2.70
CA PHE A 184 9.58 9.00 -2.53
C PHE A 184 10.13 10.32 -1.97
N ASP A 185 9.56 11.43 -2.44
CA ASP A 185 9.81 12.73 -1.85
C ASP A 185 8.80 13.02 -0.74
N TYR A 186 8.99 12.45 0.44
CA TYR A 186 8.13 12.72 1.61
C TYR A 186 8.28 14.16 2.17
N SER A 187 8.78 15.13 1.42
CA SER A 187 8.57 16.55 1.76
C SER A 187 7.39 17.15 0.99
N LYS A 188 7.04 16.56 -0.15
CA LYS A 188 5.89 17.01 -0.95
C LYS A 188 4.60 16.60 -0.24
N LEU A 189 3.68 17.55 -0.09
CA LEU A 189 2.36 17.30 0.49
C LEU A 189 1.65 16.11 -0.18
N PHE A 190 1.90 15.90 -1.48
CA PHE A 190 1.38 14.80 -2.28
C PHE A 190 2.04 13.44 -2.04
N ALA A 191 3.25 13.41 -1.47
CA ALA A 191 4.05 12.19 -1.31
C ALA A 191 4.19 11.77 0.17
N ILE A 192 3.62 12.50 1.12
CA ILE A 192 3.67 12.17 2.55
C ILE A 192 2.49 11.30 2.97
N VAL A 193 2.80 10.04 3.25
CA VAL A 193 2.08 9.19 4.20
C VAL A 193 2.17 9.83 5.59
N ARG A 194 1.04 10.19 6.23
CA ARG A 194 1.02 10.67 7.62
C ARG A 194 0.32 9.65 8.51
N GLY A 195 1.12 8.76 9.10
CA GLY A 195 0.63 7.62 9.89
C GLY A 195 -0.06 6.58 9.01
N ASN A 196 -1.05 5.87 9.54
CA ASN A 196 -1.78 4.79 8.83
C ASN A 196 -2.78 5.31 7.79
N LYS A 197 -2.60 6.53 7.28
CA LYS A 197 -3.52 7.21 6.39
C LYS A 197 -2.73 7.87 5.27
N VAL A 198 -3.16 7.63 4.04
CA VAL A 198 -2.71 8.32 2.82
C VAL A 198 -3.75 9.41 2.51
N MET A 199 -3.32 10.65 2.26
CA MET A 199 -4.19 11.81 2.02
C MET A 199 -3.90 12.42 0.64
N TYR A 200 -4.96 12.81 -0.09
CA TYR A 200 -4.91 13.73 -1.23
C TYR A 200 -6.02 14.79 -1.06
N THR A 201 -5.62 16.07 -1.04
CA THR A 201 -6.35 17.37 -1.14
C THR A 201 -7.68 17.61 -0.36
N SER A 202 -7.75 18.81 0.24
CA SER A 202 -8.93 19.52 0.75
C SER A 202 -9.93 18.75 1.64
N GLY A 203 -9.42 18.05 2.64
CA GLY A 203 -10.23 17.73 3.84
C GLY A 203 -11.10 16.49 3.76
N GLN A 204 -10.91 15.61 2.77
CA GLN A 204 -11.53 14.29 2.78
C GLN A 204 -10.53 13.19 3.14
N TRP A 205 -10.82 12.50 4.24
CA TRP A 205 -10.07 11.36 4.74
C TRP A 205 -10.47 10.11 3.95
N LEU A 206 -9.50 9.45 3.30
CA LEU A 206 -9.64 8.02 3.02
C LEU A 206 -9.30 7.26 4.31
N GLU A 207 -10.34 6.77 4.95
CA GLU A 207 -10.34 5.46 5.62
C GLU A 207 -9.67 4.44 4.67
N VAL A 208 -9.05 3.36 5.15
CA VAL A 208 -8.58 2.26 4.27
C VAL A 208 -9.81 1.50 3.74
N ARG A 209 -10.69 2.22 3.05
CA ARG A 209 -11.85 1.79 2.28
C ARG A 209 -11.48 1.56 0.83
N ALA A 210 -10.27 1.97 0.39
CA ALA A 210 -9.83 1.81 -0.99
C ALA A 210 -9.74 0.34 -1.44
N LEU A 211 -9.51 -0.59 -0.50
CA LEU A 211 -9.58 -2.04 -0.71
C LEU A 211 -10.85 -2.68 -0.11
N GLY A 212 -11.71 -1.90 0.55
CA GLY A 212 -12.80 -2.41 1.40
C GLY A 212 -12.31 -3.15 2.65
N VAL A 213 -11.05 -2.95 3.05
CA VAL A 213 -10.39 -3.69 4.14
C VAL A 213 -9.71 -2.71 5.10
N GLU A 214 -10.22 -2.63 6.33
CA GLU A 214 -9.57 -1.88 7.40
C GLU A 214 -8.31 -2.60 7.89
N PHE A 215 -7.14 -2.07 7.56
CA PHE A 215 -5.87 -2.47 8.17
C PHE A 215 -5.49 -1.47 9.26
N PHE A 216 -5.27 -1.96 10.48
CA PHE A 216 -4.71 -1.17 11.57
C PHE A 216 -3.19 -1.17 11.46
N VAL A 217 -2.57 0.01 11.45
CA VAL A 217 -1.19 0.14 11.93
C VAL A 217 -1.22 0.87 13.27
N GLU A 218 -0.46 0.45 14.27
CA GLU A 218 -0.59 0.99 15.62
C GLU A 218 0.44 2.10 15.84
N GLY A 219 0.02 3.36 15.63
CA GLY A 219 0.83 4.54 15.95
C GLY A 219 0.49 5.09 17.34
N ARG A 220 1.42 5.04 18.30
CA ARG A 220 1.24 5.72 19.59
C ARG A 220 1.32 7.24 19.41
N LYS A 221 0.21 7.96 19.61
CA LYS A 221 0.24 9.41 19.89
C LYS A 221 0.39 9.62 21.40
N LYS A 222 1.45 10.33 21.82
CA LYS A 222 1.45 11.01 23.13
C LYS A 222 0.92 12.43 22.93
N GLY A 223 -0.13 12.77 23.68
CA GLY A 223 -0.54 14.12 24.05
C GLY A 223 -0.91 15.06 22.91
N LEU A 224 -2.21 15.17 22.60
CA LEU A 224 -2.89 16.40 22.18
C LEU A 224 -4.39 16.10 22.06
N SER A 225 -5.21 16.75 22.89
CA SER A 225 -6.67 16.69 22.85
C SER A 225 -7.19 17.46 21.64
N ALA A 226 -7.94 16.81 20.75
CA ALA A 226 -8.64 17.48 19.66
C ALA A 226 -10.13 17.64 20.01
N GLN A 227 -10.55 18.89 20.24
CA GLN A 227 -11.96 19.28 20.27
C GLN A 227 -12.59 19.05 18.88
N ARG A 228 -13.78 18.43 18.86
CA ARG A 228 -14.61 18.31 17.65
C ARG A 228 -15.30 19.65 17.38
N ARG A 229 -15.18 20.19 16.17
CA ARG A 229 -16.15 21.15 15.61
C ARG A 229 -16.59 20.64 14.24
N ALA A 230 -17.90 20.63 14.03
CA ALA A 230 -18.56 20.24 12.79
C ALA A 230 -18.54 21.43 11.82
N CYS A 231 -18.25 21.17 10.54
CA CYS A 231 -18.56 22.10 9.45
C CYS A 231 -19.54 21.41 8.50
N SER A 232 -20.68 22.06 8.29
CA SER A 232 -21.69 21.76 7.28
C SER A 232 -21.22 22.19 5.90
N VAL A 233 -21.60 21.42 4.86
CA VAL A 233 -21.30 21.71 3.45
C VAL A 233 -22.53 22.35 2.82
N GLU A 234 -22.40 23.57 2.29
CA GLU A 234 -23.42 24.17 1.41
C GLU A 234 -23.13 23.90 -0.06
N SER A 235 -24.22 23.78 -0.81
CA SER A 235 -24.32 23.41 -2.22
C SER A 235 -23.97 24.57 -3.15
N SER A 236 -22.71 24.69 -3.55
CA SER A 236 -22.33 25.23 -4.87
C SER A 236 -20.87 24.89 -5.14
N GLY A 237 -20.65 24.00 -6.11
CA GLY A 237 -19.32 23.51 -6.46
C GLY A 237 -18.48 24.60 -7.12
N LEU A 238 -17.57 25.20 -6.35
CA LEU A 238 -16.30 25.79 -6.77
C LEU A 238 -15.56 26.28 -5.52
N ALA A 239 -14.35 25.77 -5.27
CA ALA A 239 -13.47 26.33 -4.26
C ALA A 239 -12.10 26.59 -4.90
N VAL A 240 -11.85 27.86 -5.21
CA VAL A 240 -10.50 28.42 -5.38
C VAL A 240 -10.15 29.06 -4.05
N CYS A 241 -9.01 28.72 -3.45
CA CYS A 241 -8.40 29.53 -2.38
C CYS A 241 -6.86 29.42 -2.41
N PRO A 242 -6.17 30.49 -1.98
CA PRO A 242 -4.82 30.85 -2.41
C PRO A 242 -3.74 30.14 -1.60
N ALA A 243 -2.57 30.01 -2.21
CA ALA A 243 -1.34 29.66 -1.52
C ALA A 243 -0.89 30.87 -0.70
N ASP A 244 -0.90 30.76 0.63
CA ASP A 244 0.10 31.30 1.55
C ASP A 244 -0.25 30.89 2.98
N GLU A 245 0.78 30.75 3.82
CA GLU A 245 0.77 30.39 5.24
C GLU A 245 0.61 28.90 5.58
N LEU A 246 1.76 28.22 5.82
CA LEU A 246 2.05 27.52 7.08
C LEU A 246 3.45 26.90 7.02
N LEU A 247 4.42 27.74 7.38
CA LEU A 247 5.77 27.34 7.73
C LEU A 247 5.79 26.65 9.11
N SER A 248 6.85 25.83 9.29
CA SER A 248 7.39 25.27 10.53
C SER A 248 6.85 23.91 11.02
N GLY A 249 7.76 22.93 11.13
CA GLY A 249 7.53 21.68 11.85
C GLY A 249 8.39 20.51 11.37
N VAL A 250 9.65 20.46 11.82
CA VAL A 250 10.62 19.37 11.58
C VAL A 250 10.14 18.06 12.23
N ALA A 251 10.20 16.93 11.50
CA ALA A 251 9.99 15.59 12.06
C ALA A 251 11.32 14.82 12.14
N ARG A 252 11.68 14.34 13.35
CA ARG A 252 12.85 13.47 13.61
C ARG A 252 12.46 11.98 13.57
N VAL A 253 13.34 11.17 13.00
CA VAL A 253 13.26 9.69 12.91
C VAL A 253 13.46 9.05 14.30
N VAL A 254 12.63 8.05 14.65
CA VAL A 254 12.75 7.31 15.92
C VAL A 254 13.35 5.92 15.67
N ARG A 255 14.41 5.62 16.42
CA ARG A 255 15.17 4.36 16.50
C ARG A 255 14.30 3.12 16.73
N VAL A 256 14.62 2.02 16.06
CA VAL A 256 14.18 0.66 16.43
C VAL A 256 15.36 -0.08 17.04
N ARG A 257 15.21 -0.64 18.25
CA ARG A 257 16.17 -1.57 18.86
C ARG A 257 15.83 -2.99 18.41
N LYS A 258 16.82 -3.71 17.88
CA LYS A 258 16.78 -5.18 17.75
C LYS A 258 17.17 -5.79 19.09
N ILE A 259 16.43 -6.80 19.55
CA ILE A 259 16.82 -7.66 20.68
C ILE A 259 17.38 -8.94 20.08
N GLY A 260 18.65 -9.23 20.39
CA GLY A 260 19.26 -10.56 20.32
C GLY A 260 19.66 -11.08 18.94
N LEU A 261 20.94 -10.90 18.59
CA LEU A 261 21.92 -11.94 18.24
C LEU A 261 23.14 -11.23 17.64
N ASP A 262 24.27 -11.46 18.28
CA ASP A 262 25.56 -10.85 17.98
C ASP A 262 25.97 -11.12 16.53
N ASN A 263 26.18 -10.03 15.78
CA ASN A 263 27.29 -9.82 14.84
C ASN A 263 27.14 -8.43 14.20
N GLU A 264 28.23 -7.66 14.26
CA GLU A 264 28.32 -6.24 13.94
C GLU A 264 27.84 -5.87 12.53
N VAL A 265 27.07 -4.78 12.42
CA VAL A 265 27.00 -3.97 11.20
C VAL A 265 27.03 -2.49 11.60
N SER A 266 28.09 -1.80 11.20
CA SER A 266 28.36 -0.38 11.43
C SER A 266 27.40 0.50 10.64
N TYR A 267 26.88 1.57 11.25
CA TYR A 267 26.14 2.63 10.54
C TYR A 267 26.90 3.95 10.59
N LEU A 268 27.01 4.59 9.43
CA LEU A 268 27.60 5.91 9.21
C LEU A 268 26.81 7.00 9.93
N LYS A 269 27.53 7.80 10.72
CA LYS A 269 27.06 9.03 11.37
C LYS A 269 27.33 10.20 10.42
N LEU A 270 26.29 10.86 9.93
CA LEU A 270 26.42 12.20 9.36
C LEU A 270 25.95 13.20 10.41
N GLU A 271 26.92 13.85 11.05
CA GLU A 271 26.69 15.07 11.83
C GLU A 271 26.56 16.25 10.86
N GLY A 272 25.45 16.97 10.95
CA GLY A 272 25.25 18.22 10.22
C GLY A 272 25.45 19.41 11.13
N THR A 273 26.12 20.43 10.60
CA THR A 273 25.91 21.84 10.96
C THR A 273 24.88 22.45 10.03
#